data_AF-A0A258D7A6-F1
#
_entry.id   AF-A0A258D7A6-F1
#
_cell.length_a   1.000
_cell.length_b   1.000
_cell.length_c   1.000
_cell.angle_alpha   90.00
_cell.angle_beta   90.00
_cell.angle_gamma   90.00
#
_symmetry.space_group_name_H-M   'P 1'
#
loop_
_entity.id
_entity.type
_entity.pdbx_description
1 polymer ?
#
loop_
_entity_poly.entity_id
_entity_poly.type
_entity_poly.pdbx_seq_one_letter_code
_entity_poly.pdbx_strand_id
1 'polypeptide(L)' 'MTEKAEPEINWDELRPQIIKMALELGPLVTFFIANARADIFVATAWFMGAMAVSLLASWLILKKIAV' A
#
# COMPACT_ATOMS: atom_id res chain seq x y z
N MET A 1 -24.86 19.48 -29.23
CA MET A 1 -23.82 19.86 -28.26
C MET A 1 -23.58 18.64 -27.40
N THR A 2 -22.46 17.94 -27.61
CA THR A 2 -22.11 16.75 -26.82
C THR A 2 -21.65 17.23 -25.45
N GLU A 3 -22.56 17.22 -24.48
CA GLU A 3 -22.23 17.32 -23.06
C GLU A 3 -21.29 16.16 -22.74
N LYS A 4 -19.98 16.46 -22.68
CA LYS A 4 -19.04 15.57 -22.01
C LYS A 4 -19.43 15.63 -20.54
N ALA A 5 -20.18 14.63 -20.08
CA ALA A 5 -20.31 14.33 -18.67
C ALA A 5 -18.87 14.16 -18.13
N GLU A 6 -18.38 15.17 -17.42
CA GLU A 6 -17.11 15.05 -16.73
C GLU A 6 -17.29 13.93 -15.70
N PRO A 7 -16.43 12.90 -15.70
CA PRO A 7 -16.57 11.81 -14.74
C PRO A 7 -16.38 12.40 -13.34
N GLU A 8 -17.46 12.47 -12.58
CA GLU A 8 -17.48 12.98 -11.22
C GLU A 8 -16.63 12.02 -10.37
N ILE A 9 -15.42 12.43 -9.99
CA ILE A 9 -14.45 11.57 -9.31
C ILE A 9 -14.97 11.27 -7.90
N ASN A 10 -15.40 10.03 -7.67
CA ASN A 10 -15.83 9.59 -6.34
C ASN A 10 -14.62 9.23 -5.46
N TRP A 11 -14.13 10.24 -4.74
CA TRP A 11 -12.97 10.13 -3.86
C TRP A 11 -13.15 9.14 -2.69
N ASP A 12 -14.38 8.93 -2.25
CA ASP A 12 -14.68 8.01 -1.14
C ASP A 12 -14.53 6.55 -1.57
N GLU A 13 -14.75 6.22 -2.84
CA GLU A 13 -14.50 4.90 -3.41
C GLU A 13 -13.01 4.66 -3.72
N LEU A 14 -12.27 5.72 -4.10
CA LEU A 14 -10.85 5.61 -4.47
C LEU A 14 -9.93 5.44 -3.25
N ARG A 15 -10.25 6.09 -2.14
CA ARG A 15 -9.47 6.00 -0.89
C ARG A 15 -9.17 4.56 -0.46
N PRO A 16 -10.14 3.64 -0.31
CA PRO A 16 -9.86 2.28 0.10
C PRO A 16 -9.00 1.50 -0.91
N GLN A 17 -9.16 1.75 -2.21
CA GLN A 17 -8.32 1.13 -3.24
C GLN A 17 -6.87 1.62 -3.15
N ILE A 18 -6.65 2.93 -2.98
CA ILE A 18 -5.31 3.51 -2.82
C ILE A 18 -4.64 2.97 -1.56
N ILE A 19 -5.37 2.88 -0.44
CA ILE A 19 -4.85 2.31 0.81
C ILE A 19 -4.44 0.85 0.58
N LYS A 20 -5.28 0.04 -0.07
CA LYS A 20 -4.95 -1.36 -0.37
C LYS A 20 -3.69 -1.47 -1.25
N MET A 21 -3.61 -0.70 -2.33
CA MET A 21 -2.43 -0.68 -3.20
C MET A 21 -1.18 -0.24 -2.43
N ALA A 22 -1.28 0.77 -1.57
CA ALA A 22 -0.16 1.23 -0.75
C ALA A 22 0.30 0.18 0.28
N LEU A 23 -0.64 -0.56 0.88
CA LEU A 23 -0.31 -1.65 1.84
C LEU A 23 0.37 -2.83 1.15
N GLU A 24 -0.05 -3.17 -0.08
CA GLU A 24 0.53 -4.26 -0.88
C GLU A 24 1.88 -3.89 -1.48
N LEU A 25 2.01 -2.67 -2.02
CA LEU A 25 3.24 -2.21 -2.69
C LEU A 25 4.25 -1.58 -1.74
N GLY A 26 3.82 -1.04 -0.60
CA GLY A 26 4.66 -0.32 0.36
C GLY A 26 5.88 -1.12 0.85
N PRO A 27 5.71 -2.38 1.29
CA PRO A 27 6.83 -3.22 1.69
C PRO A 27 7.79 -3.49 0.53
N LEU A 28 7.26 -3.74 -0.67
CA LEU A 28 8.05 -4.00 -1.87
C LEU A 28 8.88 -2.77 -2.29
N VAL A 29 8.29 -1.58 -2.27
CA VAL A 29 9.01 -0.32 -2.54
C VAL A 29 10.11 -0.10 -1.50
N THR A 30 9.82 -0.37 -0.22
CA THR A 30 10.82 -0.27 0.85
C THR A 30 11.99 -1.21 0.62
N PHE A 31 11.72 -2.45 0.20
CA PHE A 31 12.76 -3.43 -0.15
C PHE A 31 13.68 -2.92 -1.27
N PHE A 32 13.12 -2.46 -2.39
CA PHE A 32 13.92 -2.00 -3.52
C PHE A 32 14.79 -0.79 -3.15
N ILE A 33 14.25 0.14 -2.36
CA ILE A 33 15.00 1.30 -1.88
C ILE A 33 16.16 0.88 -0.97
N ALA A 34 15.94 -0.05 -0.04
CA ALA A 34 16.98 -0.56 0.85
C ALA A 34 18.04 -1.37 0.08
N ASN A 35 17.60 -2.25 -0.84
CA ASN A 35 18.48 -3.07 -1.67
C ASN A 35 19.35 -2.23 -2.61
N ALA A 36 18.84 -1.10 -3.13
CA ALA A 36 19.61 -0.19 -3.96
C ALA A 36 20.70 0.58 -3.18
N ARG A 37 20.58 0.67 -1.84
CA ARG A 37 21.50 1.44 -0.98
C ARG A 37 22.43 0.59 -0.12
N ALA A 38 22.07 -0.65 0.15
CA ALA A 38 22.79 -1.57 1.03
C ALA A 38 22.88 -2.96 0.38
N ASP A 39 22.78 -4.02 1.17
CA ASP A 39 22.73 -5.40 0.70
C ASP A 39 21.33 -6.01 0.83
N ILE A 40 21.20 -7.23 0.30
CA ILE A 40 19.94 -7.98 0.29
C ILE A 40 19.48 -8.40 1.68
N PHE A 41 20.40 -8.60 2.64
CA PHE A 41 20.02 -9.01 4.00
C PHE A 41 19.36 -7.85 4.75
N VAL A 42 19.95 -6.65 4.64
CA VAL A 42 19.37 -5.41 5.17
C VAL A 42 18.02 -5.14 4.52
N ALA A 43 17.93 -5.25 3.20
CA ALA A 43 16.67 -5.06 2.47
C ALA A 43 15.58 -6.03 2.93
N THR A 44 15.92 -7.31 3.11
CA THR A 44 14.96 -8.33 3.56
C THR A 44 14.49 -8.05 5.00
N ALA A 45 15.36 -7.61 5.89
CA ALA A 45 14.98 -7.22 7.25
C ALA A 45 13.97 -6.06 7.24
N TRP A 46 14.23 -5.03 6.43
CA TRP A 46 13.31 -3.90 6.25
C TRP A 46 11.98 -4.32 5.62
N PHE A 47 12.02 -5.22 4.62
CA PHE A 47 10.81 -5.77 4.01
C PHE A 47 9.93 -6.50 5.04
N MET A 48 10.51 -7.37 5.86
CA MET A 48 9.78 -8.08 6.90
C MET A 48 9.14 -7.13 7.93
N GLY A 49 9.88 -6.11 8.36
CA GLY A 49 9.36 -5.07 9.24
C GLY A 49 8.20 -4.28 8.59
N ALA A 50 8.38 -3.85 7.35
CA ALA A 50 7.35 -3.15 6.59
C ALA A 50 6.11 -4.01 6.35
N MET A 51 6.26 -5.30 6.06
CA MET A 51 5.16 -6.27 5.94
C MET A 51 4.37 -6.37 7.24
N ALA A 52 5.04 -6.51 8.39
CA ALA A 52 4.38 -6.56 9.68
C ALA A 52 3.57 -5.27 9.96
N VAL A 53 4.14 -4.10 9.64
CA VAL A 53 3.45 -2.82 9.75
C VAL A 53 2.25 -2.74 8.81
N SER A 54 2.37 -3.17 7.55
CA SER A 54 1.25 -3.22 6.60
C SER A 54 0.11 -4.09 7.10
N LEU A 55 0.42 -5.27 7.66
CA LEU A 55 -0.59 -6.17 8.22
C LEU A 55 -1.27 -5.57 9.45
N LEU A 56 -0.50 -4.92 10.35
CA LEU A 56 -1.06 -4.21 11.51
C LEU A 56 -1.95 -3.05 11.10
N ALA A 57 -1.50 -2.24 10.13
CA ALA A 57 -2.29 -1.13 9.59
C ALA A 57 -3.59 -1.64 8.93
N SER A 58 -3.50 -2.71 8.13
CA SER A 58 -4.66 -3.38 7.54
C SER A 58 -5.66 -3.82 8.61
N TRP A 59 -5.18 -4.44 9.69
CA TRP A 59 -6.01 -4.88 10.79
C TRP A 59 -6.70 -3.72 11.53
N LEU A 60 -5.98 -2.63 11.80
CA LEU A 60 -6.52 -1.45 12.48
C LEU A 60 -7.57 -0.70 11.64
N ILE A 61 -7.34 -0.60 10.32
CA ILE A 61 -8.24 0.10 9.39
C ILE A 61 -9.51 -0.71 9.14
N LEU A 62 -9.40 -2.04 9.01
CA LEU A 62 -10.53 -2.90 8.64
C LEU A 62 -11.30 -3.45 9.85
N LYS A 63 -10.74 -3.46 11.07
CA LYS A 63 -11.34 -3.97 12.34
C LYS A 63 -11.95 -5.39 12.27
N LYS A 64 -11.80 -6.09 11.16
CA LYS A 64 -12.09 -7.52 10.97
C LYS A 64 -10.83 -8.14 10.39
N ILE A 65 -10.41 -9.24 11.00
CA ILE A 65 -9.26 -10.02 10.56
C ILE A 65 -9.49 -10.39 9.09
N ALA A 66 -8.54 -10.02 8.23
CA ALA A 66 -8.51 -10.52 6.87
C ALA A 66 -8.05 -11.98 6.90
N VAL A 67 -9.02 -12.89 7.08
CA VAL A 67 -8.99 -14.28 6.59
C VAL A 67 -10.38 -14.59 6.05
#